data_AF-A0AAW9KSC9-F1
#
_entry.id   AF-A0AAW9KSC9-F1
#
_cell.length_a   1.000
_cell.length_b   1.000
_cell.length_c   1.000
_cell.angle_alpha   90.00
_cell.angle_beta   90.00
_cell.angle_gamma   90.00
#
_symmetry.space_group_name_H-M   'P 1'
#
loop_
_entity.id
_entity.type
_entity.pdbx_description
1 polymer ?
#
loop_
_entity_poly.entity_id
_entity_poly.type
_entity_poly.pdbx_seq_one_letter_code
_entity_poly.pdbx_strand_id
1 'polypeptide(L)'
;MPSPRKRVNTLARDAAEQFDSTLLSNRVSEQVSGDHETHSDLVSLVELAEECYTFSEPRDHRERVAMAAFEAAEALNDVVDDVVEEEVATACQVIIDEAPEWTNAWDAEEIDAAIEEARGWLAEHEAAADRAGVAEEGQR
;
A
#
# COMPACT_ATOMS: atom_id res chain seq x y z
N MET A 1 -15.77 -12.85 -8.33
CA MET A 1 -14.76 -12.10 -7.56
C MET A 1 -13.38 -12.63 -7.91
N PRO A 2 -12.41 -11.77 -8.27
CA PRO A 2 -11.00 -12.18 -8.30
C PRO A 2 -10.56 -12.70 -6.91
N SER A 3 -9.56 -13.57 -6.86
CA SER A 3 -8.98 -14.01 -5.57
C SER A 3 -8.44 -12.78 -4.80
N PRO A 4 -8.55 -12.72 -3.46
CA PRO A 4 -7.98 -11.62 -2.66
C PRO A 4 -6.53 -11.30 -2.99
N ARG A 5 -5.71 -12.33 -3.20
CA ARG A 5 -4.30 -12.17 -3.60
C ARG A 5 -4.14 -11.53 -4.98
N LYS A 6 -5.06 -11.81 -5.91
CA LYS A 6 -5.06 -11.14 -7.22
C LYS A 6 -5.38 -9.66 -7.08
N ARG A 7 -6.30 -9.29 -6.18
CA ARG A 7 -6.64 -7.89 -5.90
C ARG A 7 -5.48 -7.16 -5.23
N VAL A 8 -4.81 -7.77 -4.24
CA VAL A 8 -3.58 -7.23 -3.64
C VAL A 8 -2.50 -6.99 -4.69
N ASN A 9 -2.27 -7.94 -5.60
CA ASN A 9 -1.29 -7.73 -6.68
C ASN A 9 -1.67 -6.57 -7.62
N THR A 10 -2.96 -6.30 -7.82
CA THR A 10 -3.41 -5.11 -8.56
C THR A 10 -3.15 -3.83 -7.77
N LEU A 11 -3.47 -3.80 -6.48
CA LEU A 11 -3.16 -2.66 -5.60
C LEU A 11 -1.65 -2.36 -5.57
N ALA A 12 -0.82 -3.39 -5.45
CA ALA A 12 0.64 -3.25 -5.47
C ALA A 12 1.15 -2.64 -6.78
N ARG A 13 0.58 -3.09 -7.91
CA ARG A 13 0.91 -2.54 -9.22
C ARG A 13 0.45 -1.09 -9.35
N ASP A 14 -0.79 -0.79 -8.99
CA ASP A 14 -1.36 0.56 -9.13
C ASP A 14 -0.62 1.55 -8.22
N ALA A 15 -0.19 1.13 -7.02
CA ALA A 15 0.67 1.90 -6.14
C ALA A 15 2.06 2.15 -6.76
N ALA A 16 2.68 1.11 -7.33
CA ALA A 16 3.98 1.22 -7.98
C ALA A 16 3.96 2.11 -9.25
N GLU A 17 2.83 2.20 -9.94
CA GLU A 17 2.64 3.06 -11.12
C GLU A 17 2.61 4.57 -10.78
N GLN A 18 2.59 4.93 -9.48
CA GLN A 18 2.71 6.34 -9.04
C GLN A 18 4.14 6.90 -9.18
N PHE A 19 5.14 6.03 -9.37
CA PHE A 19 6.55 6.39 -9.32
C PHE A 19 7.22 6.24 -10.68
N ASP A 20 8.00 7.25 -11.06
CA ASP A 20 8.81 7.28 -12.27
C ASP A 20 10.12 6.49 -12.09
N SER A 21 10.70 6.48 -10.89
CA SER A 21 11.91 5.69 -10.60
C SER A 21 11.61 4.20 -10.62
N THR A 22 12.32 3.46 -11.47
CA THR A 22 12.20 1.99 -11.54
C THR A 22 12.60 1.33 -10.21
N LEU A 23 13.59 1.87 -9.50
CA LEU A 23 14.03 1.36 -8.21
C LEU A 23 12.91 1.48 -7.16
N LEU A 24 12.32 2.67 -7.03
CA LEU A 24 11.25 2.92 -6.07
C LEU A 24 9.96 2.18 -6.45
N SER A 25 9.59 2.17 -7.73
CA SER A 25 8.44 1.44 -8.25
C SER A 25 8.52 -0.07 -7.93
N ASN A 26 9.68 -0.69 -8.16
CA ASN A 26 9.89 -2.10 -7.80
C ASN A 26 9.76 -2.32 -6.29
N ARG A 27 10.38 -1.46 -5.47
CA ARG A 27 10.34 -1.57 -4.01
C ARG A 27 8.91 -1.46 -3.48
N VAL A 28 8.13 -0.50 -3.98
CA VAL A 28 6.71 -0.31 -3.62
C VAL A 28 5.89 -1.54 -4.01
N SER A 29 6.06 -2.05 -5.23
CA SER A 29 5.35 -3.25 -5.67
C SER A 29 5.62 -4.44 -4.75
N GLU A 30 6.88 -4.68 -4.38
CA GLU A 30 7.27 -5.80 -3.51
C GLU A 30 6.78 -5.62 -2.07
N GLN A 31 6.77 -4.39 -1.56
CA GLN A 31 6.30 -4.08 -0.21
C GLN A 31 4.78 -4.30 -0.10
N VAL A 32 3.99 -3.74 -1.02
CA VAL A 32 2.52 -3.85 -1.01
C VAL A 32 2.04 -5.27 -1.36
N SER A 33 2.76 -6.01 -2.21
CA SER A 33 2.43 -7.42 -2.50
C SER A 33 2.69 -8.35 -1.32
N GLY A 34 3.46 -7.89 -0.33
CA GLY A 34 3.93 -8.68 0.79
C GLY A 34 5.00 -9.69 0.38
N ASP A 35 5.84 -9.37 -0.60
CA ASP A 35 7.00 -10.21 -0.91
C ASP A 35 8.18 -9.96 0.07
N HIS A 36 8.01 -9.03 1.02
CA HIS A 36 8.93 -8.73 2.13
C HIS A 36 8.37 -9.14 3.52
N GLU A 37 9.26 -9.37 4.49
CA GLU A 37 8.96 -10.02 5.79
C GLU A 37 7.96 -9.25 6.68
N THR A 38 7.74 -7.97 6.44
CA THR A 38 6.70 -7.14 7.07
C THR A 38 5.40 -7.22 6.27
N HIS A 39 4.62 -8.27 6.51
CA HIS A 39 3.26 -8.33 5.98
C HIS A 39 2.31 -7.51 6.86
N SER A 40 1.79 -6.40 6.34
CA SER A 40 0.41 -6.02 6.69
C SER A 40 -0.51 -7.17 6.27
N ASP A 41 -1.56 -7.41 7.06
CA ASP A 41 -2.55 -8.46 6.80
C ASP A 41 -3.51 -8.09 5.64
N LEU A 42 -2.98 -7.43 4.60
CA LEU A 42 -3.72 -6.81 3.50
C LEU A 42 -4.53 -7.83 2.71
N VAL A 43 -4.00 -9.06 2.54
CA VAL A 43 -4.74 -10.17 1.91
C VAL A 43 -5.98 -10.51 2.72
N SER A 44 -5.88 -10.59 4.05
CA SER A 44 -7.03 -10.91 4.91
C SER A 44 -8.00 -9.74 5.06
N LEU A 45 -7.52 -8.48 5.04
CA LEU A 45 -8.39 -7.30 4.98
C LEU A 45 -9.21 -7.27 3.68
N VAL A 46 -8.56 -7.51 2.55
CA VAL A 46 -9.23 -7.62 1.25
C VAL A 46 -10.22 -8.79 1.25
N GLU A 47 -9.84 -9.96 1.77
CA GLU A 47 -10.74 -11.11 1.89
C GLU A 47 -12.00 -10.77 2.71
N LEU A 48 -11.83 -10.11 3.86
CA LEU A 48 -12.94 -9.68 4.70
C LEU A 48 -13.87 -8.69 3.99
N ALA A 49 -13.33 -7.72 3.26
CA ALA A 49 -14.12 -6.76 2.48
C ALA A 49 -14.95 -7.47 1.39
N GLU A 50 -14.34 -8.42 0.67
CA GLU A 50 -15.00 -9.20 -0.39
C GLU A 50 -16.09 -10.13 0.17
N GLU A 51 -15.88 -10.70 1.35
CA GLU A 51 -16.90 -11.46 2.07
C GLU A 51 -18.10 -10.57 2.44
N CYS A 52 -17.86 -9.36 2.97
CA CYS A 52 -18.91 -8.39 3.25
C CYS A 52 -19.71 -8.02 2.00
N TYR A 53 -19.06 -7.77 0.85
CA TYR A 53 -19.76 -7.56 -0.41
C TYR A 53 -20.60 -8.77 -0.83
N THR A 54 -20.07 -9.98 -0.67
CA THR A 54 -20.81 -11.21 -0.98
C THR A 54 -22.07 -11.34 -0.11
N PHE A 55 -22.02 -10.94 1.16
CA PHE A 55 -23.18 -10.90 2.05
C PHE A 55 -24.17 -9.77 1.71
N SER A 56 -23.72 -8.71 1.06
CA SER A 56 -24.58 -7.62 0.58
C SER A 56 -25.43 -7.99 -0.64
N GLU A 57 -25.08 -9.08 -1.35
CA GLU A 57 -25.86 -9.54 -2.49
C GLU A 57 -27.29 -9.96 -2.06
N PRO A 58 -28.34 -9.44 -2.71
CA PRO A 58 -29.72 -9.71 -2.31
C PRO A 58 -30.07 -11.18 -2.53
N ARG A 59 -30.15 -11.97 -1.45
CA ARG A 59 -30.48 -13.40 -1.53
C ARG A 59 -31.76 -13.85 -0.83
N ASP A 60 -32.34 -13.05 0.05
CA ASP A 60 -33.65 -13.32 0.67
C ASP A 60 -33.97 -12.13 1.57
N HIS A 61 -35.14 -11.50 1.44
CA HIS A 61 -35.83 -10.48 2.29
C HIS A 61 -35.10 -9.83 3.51
N ARG A 62 -33.80 -9.56 3.43
CA ARG A 62 -32.93 -9.08 4.52
C ARG A 62 -32.22 -7.78 4.10
N GLU A 63 -32.97 -6.85 3.52
CA GLU A 63 -32.45 -5.57 3.03
C GLU A 63 -31.58 -4.83 4.07
N ARG A 64 -31.98 -4.87 5.35
CA ARG A 64 -31.20 -4.24 6.44
C ARG A 64 -29.84 -4.88 6.66
N VAL A 65 -29.75 -6.21 6.55
CA VAL A 65 -28.48 -6.93 6.72
C VAL A 65 -27.60 -6.71 5.49
N ALA A 66 -28.19 -6.73 4.30
CA ALA A 66 -27.48 -6.44 3.06
C ALA A 66 -26.88 -5.03 3.05
N MET A 67 -27.64 -4.02 3.50
CA MET A 67 -27.15 -2.65 3.63
C MET A 67 -25.99 -2.55 4.63
N ALA A 68 -26.12 -3.15 5.82
CA ALA A 68 -25.06 -3.13 6.81
C ALA A 68 -23.78 -3.85 6.34
N ALA A 69 -23.93 -4.95 5.58
CA ALA A 69 -22.80 -5.65 4.98
C ALA A 69 -22.10 -4.81 3.89
N PHE A 70 -22.87 -4.06 3.09
CA PHE A 70 -22.31 -3.14 2.10
C PHE A 70 -21.54 -1.99 2.78
N GLU A 71 -22.13 -1.33 3.77
CA GLU A 71 -21.46 -0.25 4.53
C GLU A 71 -20.16 -0.74 5.20
N ALA A 72 -20.17 -1.96 5.73
CA ALA A 72 -18.97 -2.57 6.29
C ALA A 72 -17.90 -2.83 5.22
N ALA A 73 -18.30 -3.28 4.02
CA ALA A 73 -17.37 -3.51 2.91
C ALA A 73 -16.72 -2.21 2.43
N GLU A 74 -17.49 -1.11 2.31
CA GLU A 74 -16.96 0.21 1.95
C GLU A 74 -15.95 0.70 3.00
N ALA A 75 -16.31 0.64 4.29
CA ALA A 75 -15.40 1.05 5.36
C ALA A 75 -14.11 0.21 5.41
N LEU A 76 -14.21 -1.09 5.07
CA LEU A 76 -13.02 -1.95 4.96
C LEU A 76 -12.16 -1.61 3.75
N ASN A 77 -12.76 -1.17 2.63
CA ASN A 77 -11.97 -0.70 1.49
C ASN A 77 -11.22 0.59 1.82
N ASP A 78 -11.85 1.54 2.51
CA ASP A 78 -11.16 2.76 2.94
C ASP A 78 -9.93 2.41 3.80
N VAL A 79 -10.07 1.43 4.71
CA VAL A 79 -8.95 0.93 5.51
C VAL A 79 -7.91 0.20 4.66
N VAL A 80 -8.32 -0.55 3.63
CA VAL A 80 -7.38 -1.19 2.69
C VAL A 80 -6.54 -0.13 1.97
N ASP A 81 -7.15 0.98 1.54
CA ASP A 81 -6.44 2.07 0.88
C ASP A 81 -5.46 2.76 1.84
N ASP A 82 -5.88 3.05 3.08
CA ASP A 82 -5.01 3.61 4.13
C ASP A 82 -3.77 2.72 4.38
N VAL A 83 -3.96 1.39 4.46
CA VAL A 83 -2.87 0.42 4.67
C VAL A 83 -1.95 0.34 3.45
N VAL A 84 -2.49 0.44 2.23
CA VAL A 84 -1.63 0.50 1.02
C VAL A 84 -0.74 1.74 1.06
N GLU A 85 -1.27 2.90 1.44
CA GLU A 85 -0.46 4.11 1.59
C GLU A 85 0.62 3.97 2.68
N GLU A 86 0.33 3.28 3.79
CA GLU A 86 1.30 2.99 4.85
C GLU A 86 2.46 2.11 4.36
N GLU A 87 2.15 1.10 3.54
CA GLU A 87 3.16 0.24 2.91
C GLU A 87 4.00 1.00 1.89
N VAL A 88 3.39 1.92 1.12
CA VAL A 88 4.12 2.82 0.22
C VAL A 88 5.05 3.73 1.02
N ALA A 89 4.58 4.32 2.13
CA ALA A 89 5.40 5.15 2.99
C ALA A 89 6.61 4.37 3.55
N THR A 90 6.38 3.13 3.98
CA THR A 90 7.42 2.22 4.45
C THR A 90 8.45 1.91 3.35
N ALA A 91 7.99 1.65 2.12
CA ALA A 91 8.87 1.45 0.97
C ALA A 91 9.72 2.70 0.67
N CYS A 92 9.13 3.89 0.68
CA CYS A 92 9.83 5.16 0.51
C CYS A 92 10.92 5.34 1.58
N GLN A 93 10.62 5.07 2.85
CA GLN A 93 11.59 5.17 3.93
C GLN A 93 12.77 4.21 3.72
N VAL A 94 12.50 2.96 3.31
CA VAL A 94 13.57 1.99 3.00
C VAL A 94 14.45 2.46 1.85
N ILE A 95 13.88 3.06 0.79
CA ILE A 95 14.69 3.65 -0.28
C ILE A 95 15.59 4.77 0.27
N ILE A 96 15.07 5.63 1.13
CA ILE A 96 15.85 6.74 1.70
C ILE A 96 17.02 6.24 2.55
N ASP A 97 16.79 5.20 3.36
CA ASP A 97 17.77 4.72 4.35
C ASP A 97 18.76 3.71 3.77
N GLU A 98 18.31 2.80 2.92
CA GLU A 98 19.08 1.62 2.50
C GLU A 98 19.59 1.71 1.05
N ALA A 99 18.89 2.40 0.13
CA ALA A 99 19.30 2.46 -1.27
C ALA A 99 20.71 3.04 -1.51
N PRO A 100 21.25 3.99 -0.70
CA PRO A 100 22.64 4.43 -0.84
C PRO A 100 23.68 3.31 -0.77
N GLU A 101 23.35 2.16 -0.18
CA GLU A 101 24.24 1.01 -0.08
C GLU A 101 24.18 0.08 -1.31
N TRP A 102 23.18 0.23 -2.19
CA TRP A 102 22.88 -0.71 -3.30
C TRP A 102 23.63 -0.43 -4.62
N THR A 103 24.79 0.20 -4.50
CA THR A 103 25.66 0.62 -5.63
C THR A 103 26.20 -0.51 -6.51
N ASN A 104 26.00 -1.77 -6.12
CA ASN A 104 26.36 -2.95 -6.90
C ASN A 104 25.29 -3.35 -7.93
N ALA A 105 24.06 -2.86 -7.77
CA ALA A 105 22.91 -3.19 -8.62
C ALA A 105 22.36 -1.96 -9.37
N TRP A 106 22.51 -0.77 -8.80
CA TRP A 106 22.01 0.49 -9.33
C TRP A 106 23.12 1.51 -9.43
N ASP A 107 23.04 2.40 -10.41
CA ASP A 107 23.96 3.52 -10.47
C ASP A 107 23.55 4.65 -9.50
N ALA A 108 24.47 5.57 -9.25
CA ALA A 108 24.25 6.64 -8.28
C ALA A 108 23.14 7.61 -8.72
N GLU A 109 22.94 7.81 -10.03
CA GLU A 109 21.91 8.71 -10.55
C GLU A 109 20.51 8.13 -10.33
N GLU A 110 20.34 6.82 -10.57
CA GLU A 110 19.10 6.10 -10.29
C GLU A 110 18.76 6.08 -8.79
N ILE A 111 19.76 5.88 -7.93
CA ILE A 111 19.59 5.92 -6.47
C ILE A 111 19.17 7.32 -6.01
N ASP A 112 19.89 8.36 -6.43
CA ASP A 112 19.59 9.74 -6.03
C ASP A 112 18.19 10.17 -6.49
N ALA A 113 17.79 9.81 -7.72
CA ALA A 113 16.45 10.07 -8.24
C ALA A 113 15.36 9.35 -7.42
N ALA A 114 15.57 8.08 -7.06
CA ALA A 114 14.63 7.33 -6.23
C ALA A 114 14.46 7.94 -4.84
N ILE A 115 15.55 8.42 -4.23
CA ILE A 115 15.52 9.07 -2.91
C ILE A 115 14.80 10.42 -2.96
N GLU A 116 15.06 11.23 -3.99
CA GLU A 116 14.36 12.51 -4.18
C GLU A 116 12.86 12.31 -4.35
N GLU A 117 12.47 11.35 -5.20
CA GLU A 117 11.07 11.00 -5.42
C GLU A 117 10.40 10.47 -4.16
N ALA A 118 11.05 9.55 -3.43
CA ALA A 118 10.55 9.02 -2.16
C ALA A 118 10.31 10.12 -1.12
N ARG A 119 11.23 11.09 -1.02
CA ARG A 119 11.06 12.26 -0.13
C ARG A 119 9.91 13.15 -0.57
N GLY A 120 9.76 13.37 -1.87
CA GLY A 120 8.66 14.13 -2.45
C GLY A 120 7.32 13.50 -2.09
N TRP A 121 7.19 12.18 -2.31
CA TRP A 121 5.96 11.46 -1.99
C TRP A 121 5.61 11.52 -0.51
N LEU A 122 6.58 11.28 0.39
CA LEU A 122 6.36 11.36 1.85
C LEU A 122 5.95 12.76 2.31
N ALA A 123 6.48 13.82 1.69
CA ALA A 123 6.11 15.19 2.01
C ALA A 123 4.68 15.54 1.56
N GLU A 124 4.16 14.88 0.52
CA GLU A 124 2.78 15.06 0.06
C GLU A 124 1.78 14.17 0.82
N HIS A 125 2.26 13.09 1.46
CA HIS A 125 1.45 12.08 2.13
C HIS A 125 1.80 11.95 3.62
N GLU A 126 1.87 13.08 4.34
CA GLU A 126 2.24 13.15 5.76
C GLU A 126 1.40 12.21 6.64
N ALA A 127 0.08 12.11 6.38
CA ALA A 127 -0.80 11.24 7.14
C ALA A 127 -0.44 9.75 7.01
N ALA A 128 -0.05 9.31 5.80
CA ALA A 128 0.38 7.94 5.57
C ALA A 128 1.73 7.65 6.27
N ALA A 129 2.65 8.61 6.20
CA ALA A 129 3.94 8.54 6.90
C ALA A 129 3.73 8.41 8.42
N ASP A 130 2.89 9.27 9.01
CA ASP A 130 2.53 9.24 10.43
C ASP A 130 1.92 7.89 10.85
N ARG A 131 0.97 7.35 10.07
CA ARG A 131 0.34 6.05 10.36
C ARG A 131 1.35 4.90 10.29
N ALA A 132 2.23 4.92 9.30
CA ALA A 132 3.31 3.94 9.15
C ALA A 132 4.42 4.10 10.20
N GLY A 133 4.43 5.21 10.95
CA GLY A 133 5.49 5.52 11.91
C GLY A 133 6.82 5.83 11.25
N VAL A 134 6.80 6.25 9.99
CA VAL A 134 7.97 6.71 9.24
C VAL A 134 7.90 8.24 9.17
N ALA A 135 9.06 8.89 9.33
CA ALA A 135 9.24 10.32 9.59
C ALA A 135 9.14 10.78 11.07
N GLU A 136 10.27 10.69 11.79
CA GLU A 136 10.81 11.81 12.58
C GLU A 136 12.33 11.62 12.79
N GLU A 137 13.17 12.09 11.86
CA GLU A 137 14.48 12.71 12.16
C GLU A 137 14.83 13.71 11.03
N GLY A 138 14.26 14.93 11.07
CA GLY A 138 14.58 15.90 10.01
C GLY A 138 14.03 17.32 10.10
N GLN A 139 13.25 17.71 11.11
CA GLN A 139 12.86 19.11 11.34
C GLN A 139 12.94 19.49 12.83
N ARG A 140 14.16 19.63 13.36
CA ARG A 140 14.46 20.48 14.53
C ARG A 140 15.81 21.18 14.36
#